data_AF-V9IGJ9-F1
#
_entry.id   AF-V9IGJ9-F1
#
_cell.length_a   1.000
_cell.length_b   1.000
_cell.length_c   1.000
_cell.angle_alpha   90.00
_cell.angle_beta   90.00
_cell.angle_gamma   90.00
#
_symmetry.space_group_name_H-M   'P 1'
#
loop_
_entity.id
_entity.type
_entity.pdbx_description
1 polymer ?
#
loop_
_entity_poly.entity_id
_entity_poly.type
_entity_poly.pdbx_seq_one_letter_code
_entity_poly.pdbx_strand_id
1 'polypeptide(L)'
;MHLQHDIACCISILFILNFAKADSQDYLQEKTIHLLDKKFNSNEYSDNDERDREFLASEDSEVSVSNTFDKNIIWKSQWANNIKFGQISGVSIDPNGNIGIFHRGSRVWNRNTFDNTNRFDRNERPIQENTIVLLDKLGRKLLEWGANMFYLPHGLTIDMYGNYWITDVALHQVFKFDAKDIAKMKDITKLKKRQYIQEKMFLNNHNFDPLLENNVLKPSMILGEAFEPGHDEKRFCKPTAVAVESNGDFFVSDGYCNSRIIKFNAKGEIILQWGRHVNGNIYDLTHLSSNVFNIPHALALASELNLLFLADRENGRVLSFFATNGTFHKEYKHPIIGTKYIV
;
A
#
# COMPACT_ATOMS: atom_id res chain seq x y z
N MET A 1 -12.39 -15.43 6.10
CA MET A 1 -13.02 -14.14 6.42
C MET A 1 -12.05 -12.98 6.25
N HIS A 2 -10.87 -12.96 6.88
CA HIS A 2 -9.92 -11.85 6.75
C HIS A 2 -9.47 -11.49 5.31
N LEU A 3 -9.25 -12.48 4.43
CA LEU A 3 -8.76 -12.24 3.06
C LEU A 3 -9.69 -11.42 2.14
N GLN A 4 -11.02 -11.55 2.30
CA GLN A 4 -11.98 -10.77 1.49
C GLN A 4 -11.92 -9.26 1.81
N HIS A 5 -11.42 -8.90 3.00
CA HIS A 5 -11.37 -7.51 3.45
C HIS A 5 -10.04 -6.84 3.10
N ASP A 6 -8.93 -7.60 3.06
CA ASP A 6 -7.61 -7.05 2.78
C ASP A 6 -7.52 -6.43 1.37
N ILE A 7 -8.09 -7.11 0.35
CA ILE A 7 -8.12 -6.60 -1.04
C ILE A 7 -9.13 -5.45 -1.18
N ALA A 8 -10.25 -5.51 -0.46
CA ALA A 8 -11.29 -4.48 -0.52
C ALA A 8 -10.78 -3.12 -0.04
N CYS A 9 -9.95 -3.09 1.02
CA CYS A 9 -9.36 -1.85 1.53
C CYS A 9 -8.51 -1.12 0.48
N CYS A 10 -7.68 -1.84 -0.28
CA CYS A 10 -6.88 -1.24 -1.35
C CYS A 10 -7.74 -0.69 -2.50
N ILE A 11 -8.81 -1.41 -2.87
CA ILE A 11 -9.73 -0.99 -3.93
C ILE A 11 -10.49 0.28 -3.51
N SER A 12 -10.98 0.35 -2.27
CA SER A 12 -11.70 1.54 -1.77
C SER A 12 -10.85 2.80 -1.80
N ILE A 13 -9.55 2.71 -1.50
CA ILE A 13 -8.66 3.88 -1.58
C ILE A 13 -8.43 4.30 -3.05
N LEU A 14 -8.27 3.36 -3.98
CA LEU A 14 -8.12 3.68 -5.41
C LEU A 14 -9.35 4.39 -5.99
N PHE A 15 -10.56 4.03 -5.55
CA PHE A 15 -11.78 4.78 -5.93
C PHE A 15 -11.72 6.23 -5.43
N ILE A 16 -11.39 6.44 -4.16
CA ILE A 16 -11.32 7.78 -3.57
C ILE A 16 -10.23 8.63 -4.23
N LEU A 17 -9.09 8.05 -4.63
CA LEU A 17 -8.05 8.78 -5.35
C LEU A 17 -8.51 9.30 -6.72
N ASN A 18 -9.36 8.56 -7.43
CA ASN A 18 -9.94 9.05 -8.68
C ASN A 18 -10.88 10.24 -8.45
N PHE A 19 -11.66 10.21 -7.35
CA PHE A 19 -12.49 11.35 -6.94
C PHE A 19 -11.67 12.55 -6.48
N ALA A 20 -10.66 12.34 -5.63
CA ALA A 20 -9.79 13.40 -5.14
C ALA A 20 -8.99 14.05 -6.28
N LYS A 21 -8.65 13.28 -7.33
CA LYS A 21 -8.02 13.83 -8.53
C LYS A 21 -8.98 14.69 -9.35
N ALA A 22 -10.26 14.30 -9.46
CA ALA A 22 -11.29 15.13 -10.08
C ALA A 22 -11.49 16.43 -9.28
N ASP A 23 -11.69 16.35 -7.96
CA ASP A 23 -11.82 17.52 -7.07
C ASP A 23 -10.58 18.43 -7.11
N SER A 24 -9.38 17.87 -7.34
CA SER A 24 -8.14 18.66 -7.45
C SER A 24 -7.96 19.39 -8.79
N GLN A 25 -8.57 18.88 -9.87
CA GLN A 25 -8.60 19.61 -11.13
C GLN A 25 -9.45 20.87 -11.00
N ASP A 26 -10.53 20.82 -10.21
CA ASP A 26 -11.33 21.99 -9.86
C ASP A 26 -10.52 23.00 -9.02
N TYR A 27 -9.69 22.52 -8.08
CA TYR A 27 -8.82 23.38 -7.24
C TYR A 27 -7.66 24.03 -7.99
N LEU A 28 -7.12 23.39 -9.05
CA LEU A 28 -6.03 23.94 -9.86
C LEU A 28 -6.51 24.90 -10.96
N GLN A 29 -7.82 24.89 -11.27
CA GLN A 29 -8.45 25.85 -12.18
C GLN A 29 -8.81 27.18 -11.51
N GLU A 30 -8.92 27.21 -10.18
CA GLU A 30 -9.01 28.47 -9.43
C GLU A 30 -7.65 29.17 -9.42
N LYS A 31 -7.53 30.22 -10.25
CA LYS A 31 -6.44 31.20 -10.20
C LYS A 31 -6.12 31.54 -8.75
N THR A 32 -4.83 31.53 -8.44
CA THR A 32 -4.26 32.05 -7.20
C THR A 32 -4.82 33.43 -6.88
N ILE A 33 -5.76 33.50 -5.93
CA ILE A 33 -6.09 34.74 -5.25
C ILE A 33 -5.33 34.69 -3.94
N HIS A 34 -4.26 35.48 -3.84
CA HIS A 34 -3.71 35.83 -2.54
C HIS A 34 -4.85 36.40 -1.68
N LEU A 35 -5.25 35.67 -0.64
CA LEU A 35 -6.12 36.23 0.38
C LEU A 35 -5.35 37.36 1.06
N LEU A 36 -5.83 38.59 0.88
CA LEU A 36 -5.37 39.76 1.60
C LEU A 36 -5.68 39.59 3.09
N ASP A 37 -4.66 39.75 3.93
CA ASP A 37 -4.79 39.87 5.38
C ASP A 37 -5.82 40.97 5.71
N LYS A 38 -6.97 40.58 6.28
CA LYS A 38 -7.87 41.51 6.95
C LYS A 38 -8.29 40.99 8.31
N LYS A 39 -7.83 41.73 9.32
CA LYS A 39 -8.24 41.68 10.72
C LYS A 39 -9.76 41.66 10.85
N PHE A 40 -10.24 40.80 11.74
CA PHE A 40 -11.62 40.76 12.20
C PHE A 40 -12.03 42.11 12.80
N ASN A 41 -13.20 42.62 12.38
CA ASN A 41 -14.05 43.39 13.27
C ASN A 41 -15.54 43.19 12.92
N SER A 42 -16.35 43.36 13.95
CA SER A 42 -17.76 43.00 14.12
C SER A 42 -18.77 43.82 13.31
N ASN A 43 -19.90 43.16 13.01
CA ASN A 43 -21.27 43.65 12.78
C ASN A 43 -21.82 43.62 11.35
N GLU A 44 -23.11 43.26 11.34
CA GLU A 44 -24.19 43.56 10.38
C GLU A 44 -24.58 42.52 9.31
N TYR A 45 -25.77 41.96 9.56
CA TYR A 45 -26.74 41.39 8.64
C TYR A 45 -27.15 42.40 7.55
N SER A 46 -27.33 41.95 6.29
CA SER A 46 -28.61 42.06 5.56
C SER A 46 -28.50 41.60 4.10
N ASP A 47 -29.58 41.00 3.62
CA ASP A 47 -29.88 40.52 2.27
C ASP A 47 -29.62 41.52 1.13
N ASN A 48 -29.22 41.00 -0.04
CA ASN A 48 -30.00 41.02 -1.29
C ASN A 48 -29.09 40.69 -2.49
N ASP A 49 -29.19 39.45 -2.97
CA ASP A 49 -28.67 39.04 -4.27
C ASP A 49 -29.67 39.45 -5.36
N GLU A 50 -29.21 40.25 -6.32
CA GLU A 50 -29.49 40.04 -7.75
C GLU A 50 -28.72 41.08 -8.59
N ARG A 51 -28.01 40.55 -9.61
CA ARG A 51 -27.38 41.19 -10.80
C ARG A 51 -25.87 41.00 -10.87
N ASP A 52 -25.41 40.03 -11.67
CA ASP A 52 -25.16 40.27 -13.10
C ASP A 52 -24.65 38.97 -13.78
N ARG A 53 -25.35 38.60 -14.87
CA ARG A 53 -24.90 37.61 -15.85
C ARG A 53 -23.97 38.30 -16.84
N GLU A 54 -22.83 37.68 -17.12
CA GLU A 54 -22.33 37.33 -18.46
C GLU A 54 -20.81 37.20 -18.40
N PHE A 55 -20.30 35.97 -18.38
CA PHE A 55 -19.00 35.67 -18.98
C PHE A 55 -19.04 34.27 -19.60
N LEU A 56 -19.13 34.29 -20.93
CA LEU A 56 -18.65 33.33 -21.93
C LEU A 56 -18.27 31.93 -21.41
N ALA A 57 -19.15 30.96 -21.67
CA ALA A 57 -18.85 29.54 -21.59
C ALA A 57 -17.80 29.17 -22.64
N SER A 58 -16.58 28.87 -22.20
CA SER A 58 -15.68 27.97 -22.93
C SER A 58 -16.08 26.54 -22.58
N GLU A 59 -16.27 25.71 -23.61
CA GLU A 59 -16.46 24.27 -23.50
C GLU A 59 -15.19 23.63 -22.91
N ASP A 60 -15.07 23.63 -21.58
CA ASP A 60 -14.22 22.67 -20.89
C ASP A 60 -15.01 21.37 -20.81
N SER A 61 -14.50 20.36 -21.50
CA SER A 61 -15.03 19.01 -21.42
C SER A 61 -14.80 18.49 -20.00
N GLU A 62 -15.77 18.69 -19.11
CA GLU A 62 -15.85 18.01 -17.83
C GLU A 62 -15.73 16.50 -18.09
N VAL A 63 -14.58 15.93 -17.73
CA VAL A 63 -14.42 14.48 -17.73
C VAL A 63 -15.27 13.95 -16.59
N SER A 64 -16.54 13.67 -16.88
CA SER A 64 -17.44 13.03 -15.92
C SER A 64 -16.90 11.66 -15.53
N VAL A 65 -16.30 11.59 -14.34
CA VAL A 65 -15.87 10.31 -13.76
C VAL A 65 -17.16 9.60 -13.30
N SER A 66 -17.56 8.55 -14.02
CA SER A 66 -18.74 7.76 -13.69
C SER A 66 -18.61 7.13 -12.30
N ASN A 67 -19.55 7.46 -11.40
CA ASN A 67 -19.66 6.83 -10.08
C ASN A 67 -20.23 5.40 -10.17
N THR A 68 -20.74 5.00 -11.33
CA THR A 68 -21.15 3.63 -11.60
C THR A 68 -19.99 2.82 -12.13
N PHE A 69 -19.67 1.73 -11.42
CA PHE A 69 -18.76 0.68 -11.88
C PHE A 69 -19.23 0.26 -13.28
N ASP A 70 -18.32 0.28 -14.26
CA ASP A 70 -18.67 -0.17 -15.61
C ASP A 70 -19.08 -1.64 -15.55
N LYS A 71 -20.38 -1.89 -15.72
CA LYS A 71 -20.95 -3.24 -15.70
C LYS A 71 -20.46 -4.08 -16.89
N ASN A 72 -19.86 -3.44 -17.89
CA ASN A 72 -19.31 -4.08 -19.08
C ASN A 72 -17.83 -4.43 -18.95
N ILE A 73 -17.23 -4.38 -17.75
CA ILE A 73 -15.88 -4.91 -17.54
C ILE A 73 -15.86 -6.39 -17.93
N ILE A 74 -15.19 -6.69 -19.06
CA ILE A 74 -14.98 -8.05 -19.54
C ILE A 74 -13.77 -8.62 -18.80
N TRP A 75 -14.05 -9.44 -17.79
CA TRP A 75 -13.03 -10.19 -17.08
C TRP A 75 -12.40 -11.23 -18.02
N LYS A 76 -11.09 -11.12 -18.26
CA LYS A 76 -10.34 -12.13 -19.01
C LYS A 76 -10.15 -13.36 -18.12
N SER A 77 -11.02 -14.37 -18.27
CA SER A 77 -11.01 -15.60 -17.46
C SER A 77 -9.69 -16.39 -17.55
N GLN A 78 -8.87 -16.14 -18.58
CA GLN A 78 -7.57 -16.77 -18.77
C GLN A 78 -6.40 -15.94 -18.22
N TRP A 79 -6.65 -14.77 -17.64
CA TRP A 79 -5.61 -13.91 -17.10
C TRP A 79 -4.89 -14.61 -15.93
N ALA A 80 -3.57 -14.80 -16.06
CA ALA A 80 -2.72 -15.47 -15.08
C ALA A 80 -3.17 -16.91 -14.70
N ASN A 81 -3.93 -17.60 -15.56
CA ASN A 81 -4.50 -18.93 -15.27
C ASN A 81 -3.46 -20.04 -15.00
N ASN A 82 -2.21 -19.84 -15.43
CA ASN A 82 -1.12 -20.78 -15.30
C ASN A 82 -0.30 -20.57 -14.01
N ILE A 83 -0.73 -19.65 -13.14
CA ILE A 83 -0.07 -19.35 -11.87
C ILE A 83 -1.00 -19.72 -10.74
N LYS A 84 -0.50 -20.56 -9.83
CA LYS A 84 -1.22 -20.91 -8.61
C LYS A 84 -0.82 -19.94 -7.51
N PHE A 85 -1.77 -19.12 -7.10
CA PHE A 85 -1.58 -18.23 -5.96
C PHE A 85 -2.09 -18.88 -4.68
N GLY A 86 -1.37 -18.58 -3.59
CA GLY A 86 -1.89 -18.72 -2.24
C GLY A 86 -2.87 -17.61 -1.90
N GLN A 87 -2.97 -17.29 -0.62
CA GLN A 87 -3.62 -16.05 -0.17
C GLN A 87 -2.87 -14.84 -0.74
N ILE A 88 -3.49 -14.10 -1.66
CA ILE A 88 -2.96 -12.82 -2.17
C ILE A 88 -3.16 -11.78 -1.09
N SER A 89 -2.08 -11.15 -0.66
CA SER A 89 -2.09 -10.17 0.42
C SER A 89 -1.80 -8.76 -0.05
N GLY A 90 -1.05 -8.61 -1.15
CA GLY A 90 -0.66 -7.33 -1.69
C GLY A 90 -0.70 -7.32 -3.21
N VAL A 91 -1.12 -6.19 -3.77
CA VAL A 91 -1.08 -5.90 -5.21
C VAL A 91 -0.51 -4.50 -5.40
N SER A 92 0.33 -4.34 -6.41
CA SER A 92 0.92 -3.04 -6.77
C SER A 92 1.17 -2.95 -8.26
N ILE A 93 1.46 -1.76 -8.76
CA ILE A 93 1.75 -1.50 -10.17
C ILE A 93 3.16 -0.93 -10.26
N ASP A 94 4.01 -1.53 -11.09
CA ASP A 94 5.35 -1.00 -11.33
C ASP A 94 5.33 0.24 -12.25
N PRO A 95 6.43 1.00 -12.36
CA PRO A 95 6.50 2.17 -13.24
C PRO A 95 6.23 1.91 -14.73
N ASN A 96 6.28 0.65 -15.18
CA ASN A 96 5.99 0.25 -16.56
C ASN A 96 4.51 -0.19 -16.74
N GLY A 97 3.70 -0.14 -15.68
CA GLY A 97 2.31 -0.58 -15.68
C GLY A 97 2.13 -2.11 -15.60
N ASN A 98 3.14 -2.84 -15.12
CA ASN A 98 3.05 -4.26 -14.81
C ASN A 98 2.45 -4.45 -13.41
N ILE A 99 1.78 -5.58 -13.20
CA ILE A 99 1.05 -5.90 -11.98
C ILE A 99 1.92 -6.78 -11.08
N GLY A 100 2.36 -6.24 -9.95
CA GLY A 100 3.03 -6.96 -8.89
C GLY A 100 2.02 -7.60 -7.94
N ILE A 101 2.20 -8.87 -7.63
CA ILE A 101 1.38 -9.64 -6.68
C ILE A 101 2.29 -10.19 -5.59
N PHE A 102 1.87 -10.02 -4.34
CA PHE A 102 2.47 -10.66 -3.17
C PHE A 102 1.48 -11.65 -2.56
N HIS A 103 1.90 -12.90 -2.41
CA HIS A 103 1.07 -13.99 -1.92
C HIS A 103 1.80 -14.87 -0.91
N ARG A 104 1.02 -15.61 -0.11
CA ARG A 104 1.53 -16.44 1.00
C ARG A 104 1.94 -17.86 0.58
N GLY A 105 2.02 -18.17 -0.71
CA GLY A 105 2.22 -19.55 -1.21
C GLY A 105 1.25 -20.54 -0.52
N SER A 106 1.77 -21.65 -0.03
CA SER A 106 1.01 -22.62 0.79
C SER A 106 0.67 -22.17 2.22
N ARG A 107 1.23 -21.06 2.73
CA ARG A 107 0.98 -20.57 4.09
C ARG A 107 -0.41 -19.93 4.20
N VAL A 108 -1.12 -20.27 5.27
CA VAL A 108 -2.45 -19.74 5.57
C VAL A 108 -2.42 -18.97 6.88
N TRP A 109 -2.85 -17.71 6.86
CA TRP A 109 -3.12 -16.95 8.08
C TRP A 109 -4.50 -17.32 8.63
N ASN A 110 -4.53 -17.84 9.85
CA ASN A 110 -5.73 -18.14 10.61
C ASN A 110 -5.60 -17.72 12.09
N ARG A 111 -6.59 -18.05 12.91
CA ARG A 111 -6.68 -17.66 14.32
C ARG A 111 -5.56 -18.24 15.21
N ASN A 112 -4.94 -19.34 14.78
CA ASN A 112 -3.89 -20.04 15.53
C ASN A 112 -2.48 -19.67 15.05
N THR A 113 -2.34 -18.72 14.12
CA THR A 113 -1.04 -18.34 13.54
C THR A 113 -0.13 -17.58 14.52
N PHE A 114 -0.71 -16.93 15.53
CA PHE A 114 0.01 -16.16 16.53
C PHE A 114 -0.42 -16.57 17.94
N ASP A 115 0.49 -16.46 18.89
CA ASP A 115 0.15 -16.58 20.31
C ASP A 115 -0.61 -15.35 20.84
N ASN A 116 -0.95 -15.37 22.12
CA ASN A 116 -1.64 -14.26 22.80
C ASN A 116 -0.79 -12.98 22.95
N THR A 117 0.51 -13.05 22.65
CA THR A 117 1.44 -11.91 22.64
C THR A 117 1.76 -11.43 21.23
N ASN A 118 1.01 -11.89 20.23
CA ASN A 118 1.19 -11.58 18.81
C ASN A 118 2.47 -12.15 18.18
N ARG A 119 3.13 -13.15 18.80
CA ARG A 119 4.34 -13.76 18.25
C ARG A 119 4.02 -14.95 17.36
N PHE A 120 4.80 -15.08 16.29
CA PHE A 120 4.73 -16.20 15.36
C PHE A 120 5.69 -17.32 15.80
N ASP A 121 5.32 -18.59 15.56
CA ASP A 121 6.17 -19.74 15.89
C ASP A 121 7.45 -19.74 15.04
N ARG A 122 8.61 -19.65 15.68
CA ARG A 122 9.92 -19.60 14.99
C ARG A 122 10.36 -20.95 14.42
N ASN A 123 9.71 -22.05 14.83
CA ASN A 123 10.02 -23.39 14.31
C ASN A 123 9.45 -23.61 12.90
N GLU A 124 8.43 -22.83 12.53
CA GLU A 124 7.94 -22.77 11.17
C GLU A 124 9.04 -22.29 10.23
N ARG A 125 9.05 -22.82 9.00
CA ARG A 125 10.02 -22.40 7.99
C ARG A 125 9.53 -21.15 7.25
N PRO A 126 10.43 -20.37 6.62
CA PRO A 126 10.01 -19.41 5.62
C PRO A 126 9.24 -20.11 4.49
N ILE A 127 8.40 -19.38 3.78
CA ILE A 127 7.66 -19.89 2.61
C ILE A 127 8.68 -20.29 1.55
N GLN A 128 8.67 -21.57 1.16
CA GLN A 128 9.68 -22.12 0.24
C GLN A 128 9.43 -21.73 -1.23
N GLU A 129 8.19 -21.38 -1.56
CA GLU A 129 7.76 -20.94 -2.88
C GLU A 129 8.13 -19.47 -3.13
N ASN A 130 8.28 -19.06 -4.40
CA ASN A 130 8.31 -17.64 -4.73
C ASN A 130 6.99 -16.99 -4.29
N THR A 131 7.08 -15.89 -3.55
CA THR A 131 5.94 -15.18 -2.98
C THR A 131 5.58 -13.92 -3.75
N ILE A 132 6.47 -13.44 -4.62
CA ILE A 132 6.29 -12.23 -5.43
C ILE A 132 6.27 -12.62 -6.88
N VAL A 133 5.26 -12.16 -7.61
CA VAL A 133 5.08 -12.40 -9.03
C VAL A 133 4.79 -11.08 -9.73
N LEU A 134 5.55 -10.78 -10.79
CA LEU A 134 5.29 -9.64 -11.67
C LEU A 134 4.65 -10.13 -12.96
N LEU A 135 3.52 -9.55 -13.32
CA LEU A 135 2.74 -9.89 -14.50
C LEU A 135 2.64 -8.70 -15.44
N ASP A 136 2.67 -8.94 -16.74
CA ASP A 136 2.25 -7.89 -17.67
C ASP A 136 0.71 -7.73 -17.68
N LYS A 137 0.23 -6.73 -18.43
CA LYS A 137 -1.20 -6.42 -18.57
C LYS A 137 -2.03 -7.58 -19.15
N LEU A 138 -1.40 -8.56 -19.79
CA LEU A 138 -2.05 -9.75 -20.35
C LEU A 138 -2.03 -10.94 -19.38
N GLY A 139 -1.39 -10.81 -18.22
CA GLY A 139 -1.30 -11.85 -17.20
C GLY A 139 -0.14 -12.81 -17.43
N ARG A 140 0.82 -12.47 -18.29
CA ARG A 140 2.02 -13.28 -18.53
C ARG A 140 3.06 -12.98 -17.45
N LYS A 141 3.64 -14.02 -16.87
CA LYS A 141 4.68 -13.91 -15.83
C LYS A 141 5.98 -13.34 -16.39
N LEU A 142 6.38 -12.17 -15.90
CA LEU A 142 7.62 -11.49 -16.26
C LEU A 142 8.77 -11.80 -15.30
N LEU A 143 8.44 -12.03 -14.02
CA LEU A 143 9.40 -12.30 -12.94
C LEU A 143 8.68 -13.01 -11.79
N GLU A 144 9.40 -13.85 -11.07
CA GLU A 144 9.00 -14.38 -9.76
C GLU A 144 10.22 -14.49 -8.84
N TRP A 145 10.03 -14.21 -7.55
CA TRP A 145 11.06 -14.27 -6.52
C TRP A 145 10.45 -14.30 -5.11
N GLY A 146 11.29 -14.32 -4.07
CA GLY A 146 10.84 -14.31 -2.67
C GLY A 146 10.87 -15.67 -1.96
N ALA A 147 11.28 -16.73 -2.67
CA ALA A 147 11.44 -18.06 -2.09
C ALA A 147 12.42 -18.05 -0.90
N ASN A 148 11.98 -18.64 0.21
CA ASN A 148 12.70 -18.76 1.47
C ASN A 148 13.00 -17.41 2.17
N MET A 149 12.24 -16.34 1.88
CA MET A 149 12.50 -15.01 2.44
C MET A 149 11.45 -14.55 3.46
N PHE A 150 10.18 -14.89 3.23
CA PHE A 150 9.05 -14.35 3.98
C PHE A 150 8.28 -15.44 4.73
N TYR A 151 7.61 -15.05 5.80
CA TYR A 151 6.86 -15.94 6.68
C TYR A 151 5.36 -15.71 6.57
N LEU A 152 4.92 -14.46 6.57
CA LEU A 152 3.52 -14.13 6.44
C LEU A 152 3.35 -12.80 5.67
N PRO A 153 3.48 -12.86 4.33
CA PRO A 153 3.24 -11.76 3.41
C PRO A 153 2.00 -10.93 3.72
N HIS A 154 2.16 -9.61 3.72
CA HIS A 154 1.07 -8.65 3.84
C HIS A 154 1.13 -7.58 2.74
N GLY A 155 1.69 -6.39 3.03
CA GLY A 155 1.72 -5.26 2.10
C GLY A 155 2.76 -5.40 0.99
N LEU A 156 2.43 -4.88 -0.19
CA LEU A 156 3.34 -4.70 -1.33
C LEU A 156 3.11 -3.33 -1.96
N THR A 157 4.17 -2.55 -2.07
CA THR A 157 4.21 -1.29 -2.83
C THR A 157 5.44 -1.29 -3.71
N ILE A 158 5.27 -1.04 -5.02
CA ILE A 158 6.37 -0.76 -5.93
C ILE A 158 6.42 0.75 -6.12
N ASP A 159 7.50 1.40 -5.68
CA ASP A 159 7.62 2.86 -5.77
C ASP A 159 7.91 3.33 -7.21
N MET A 160 7.89 4.65 -7.42
CA MET A 160 8.11 5.25 -8.75
C MET A 160 9.51 4.98 -9.33
N TYR A 161 10.46 4.55 -8.50
CA TYR A 161 11.81 4.15 -8.89
C TYR A 161 11.91 2.64 -9.16
N GLY A 162 10.83 1.89 -8.94
CA GLY A 162 10.76 0.44 -9.11
C GLY A 162 11.29 -0.36 -7.92
N ASN A 163 11.53 0.26 -6.75
CA ASN A 163 11.91 -0.46 -5.55
C ASN A 163 10.68 -1.14 -4.94
N TYR A 164 10.89 -2.32 -4.35
CA TYR A 164 9.82 -3.09 -3.72
C TYR A 164 9.84 -2.85 -2.22
N TRP A 165 8.72 -2.36 -1.70
CA TRP A 165 8.45 -2.17 -0.29
C TRP A 165 7.44 -3.20 0.19
N ILE A 166 7.80 -3.96 1.21
CA ILE A 166 7.09 -5.16 1.63
C ILE A 166 6.89 -5.13 3.14
N THR A 167 5.72 -5.57 3.60
CA THR A 167 5.51 -5.87 5.02
C THR A 167 5.29 -7.36 5.25
N ASP A 168 5.88 -7.88 6.33
CA ASP A 168 5.67 -9.25 6.79
C ASP A 168 5.14 -9.21 8.23
N VAL A 169 3.92 -9.72 8.42
CA VAL A 169 3.23 -9.64 9.71
C VAL A 169 3.76 -10.65 10.73
N ALA A 170 4.36 -11.77 10.29
CA ALA A 170 4.98 -12.74 11.19
C ALA A 170 6.36 -12.27 11.67
N LEU A 171 7.11 -11.64 10.77
CA LEU A 171 8.40 -11.04 11.12
C LEU A 171 8.23 -9.72 11.89
N HIS A 172 7.07 -9.07 11.80
CA HIS A 172 6.85 -7.70 12.29
C HIS A 172 7.82 -6.70 11.66
N GLN A 173 8.07 -6.86 10.37
CA GLN A 173 9.11 -6.11 9.67
C GLN A 173 8.61 -5.47 8.37
N VAL A 174 9.32 -4.42 7.97
CA VAL A 174 9.22 -3.76 6.67
C VAL A 174 10.54 -3.93 5.94
N PHE A 175 10.48 -4.24 4.65
CA PHE A 175 11.64 -4.46 3.79
C PHE A 175 11.60 -3.53 2.59
N LYS A 176 12.78 -3.03 2.19
CA LYS A 176 13.00 -2.41 0.88
C LYS A 176 13.95 -3.27 0.05
N PHE A 177 13.62 -3.48 -1.22
CA PHE A 177 14.52 -4.09 -2.22
C PHE A 177 14.72 -3.12 -3.38
N ASP A 178 15.98 -2.81 -3.68
CA ASP A 178 16.30 -1.83 -4.71
C ASP A 178 16.02 -2.37 -6.12
N ALA A 179 15.45 -1.53 -6.97
CA ALA A 179 15.11 -1.85 -8.36
C ALA A 179 16.30 -2.42 -9.15
N LYS A 180 17.50 -1.88 -8.91
CA LYS A 180 18.75 -2.31 -9.56
C LYS A 180 19.09 -3.77 -9.25
N ASP A 181 18.85 -4.22 -8.02
CA ASP A 181 19.19 -5.57 -7.57
C ASP A 181 18.15 -6.58 -8.08
N ILE A 182 16.87 -6.16 -8.14
CA ILE A 182 15.81 -6.91 -8.81
C ILE A 182 16.13 -7.09 -10.31
N ALA A 183 16.56 -6.03 -10.99
CA ALA A 183 16.93 -6.07 -12.40
C ALA A 183 18.13 -7.01 -12.64
N LYS A 184 19.18 -6.89 -11.82
CA LYS A 184 20.35 -7.78 -11.87
C LYS A 184 19.97 -9.24 -11.67
N MET A 185 19.13 -9.54 -10.68
CA MET A 185 18.61 -10.89 -10.43
C MET A 185 17.82 -11.42 -11.64
N LYS A 186 16.95 -10.60 -12.24
CA LYS A 186 16.19 -10.97 -13.44
C LYS A 186 17.09 -11.34 -14.61
N ASP A 187 18.16 -10.58 -14.84
CA ASP A 187 19.08 -10.85 -15.95
C ASP A 187 19.95 -12.09 -15.70
N ILE A 188 20.43 -12.31 -14.46
CA ILE A 188 21.11 -13.55 -14.07
C ILE A 188 20.20 -14.76 -14.26
N THR A 189 18.91 -14.64 -13.93
CA THR A 189 17.93 -15.73 -14.09
C THR A 189 17.72 -16.08 -15.57
N LYS A 190 17.66 -15.07 -16.45
CA LYS A 190 17.61 -15.29 -17.91
C LYS A 190 18.88 -15.96 -18.43
N LEU A 191 20.05 -15.56 -17.95
CA LEU A 191 21.34 -16.16 -18.34
C LEU A 191 21.41 -17.63 -17.93
N LYS A 192 21.08 -17.95 -16.66
CA LYS A 192 21.01 -19.34 -16.17
C LYS A 192 20.05 -20.20 -17.01
N LYS A 193 18.88 -19.66 -17.37
CA LYS A 193 17.91 -20.36 -18.23
C LYS A 193 18.46 -20.63 -19.64
N ARG A 194 19.19 -19.68 -20.23
CA ARG A 194 19.85 -19.86 -21.54
C ARG A 194 20.94 -20.92 -21.48
N GLN A 195 21.82 -20.86 -20.47
CA GLN A 195 22.88 -21.84 -20.24
C GLN A 195 22.29 -23.25 -20.08
N TYR A 196 21.29 -23.42 -19.21
CA TYR A 196 20.63 -24.72 -19.02
C TYR A 196 20.00 -25.27 -20.31
N ILE A 197 19.35 -24.43 -21.13
CA ILE A 197 18.79 -24.87 -22.42
C ILE A 197 19.92 -25.30 -23.37
N GLN A 198 21.03 -24.58 -23.38
CA GLN A 198 22.20 -24.90 -24.20
C GLN A 198 22.85 -26.21 -23.75
N GLU A 199 23.08 -26.41 -22.45
CA GLU A 199 23.60 -27.66 -21.87
C GLU A 199 22.66 -28.85 -22.12
N LYS A 200 21.34 -28.64 -22.08
CA LYS A 200 20.37 -29.70 -22.38
C LYS A 200 20.33 -30.07 -23.88
N MET A 201 20.74 -29.16 -24.77
CA MET A 201 20.81 -29.41 -26.22
C MET A 201 22.17 -29.99 -26.67
N PHE A 202 23.24 -29.80 -25.90
CA PHE A 202 24.57 -30.30 -26.21
C PHE A 202 25.08 -31.21 -25.08
N LEU A 203 25.03 -32.52 -25.28
CA LEU A 203 25.64 -33.49 -24.36
C LEU A 203 27.17 -33.27 -24.30
N ASN A 204 27.67 -33.02 -23.08
CA ASN A 204 29.06 -33.06 -22.62
C ASN A 204 30.01 -31.89 -23.01
N ASN A 205 30.32 -31.00 -22.05
CA ASN A 205 31.64 -30.91 -21.38
C ASN A 205 31.84 -29.58 -20.61
N HIS A 206 32.24 -29.74 -19.34
CA HIS A 206 32.97 -28.85 -18.41
C HIS A 206 32.99 -27.32 -18.61
N ASN A 207 32.42 -26.58 -17.65
CA ASN A 207 33.13 -25.99 -16.48
C ASN A 207 32.15 -25.05 -15.76
N PHE A 208 31.85 -25.35 -14.50
CA PHE A 208 30.97 -24.53 -13.67
C PHE A 208 31.67 -23.21 -13.36
N ASP A 209 31.11 -22.07 -13.79
CA ASP A 209 31.60 -20.76 -13.38
C ASP A 209 31.23 -20.51 -11.90
N PRO A 210 32.21 -20.45 -10.98
CA PRO A 210 31.95 -20.28 -9.55
C PRO A 210 31.33 -18.91 -9.22
N LEU A 211 31.29 -17.96 -10.17
CA LEU A 211 30.74 -16.63 -9.97
C LEU A 211 29.20 -16.58 -9.88
N LEU A 212 28.50 -17.68 -10.16
CA LEU A 212 27.02 -17.75 -10.11
C LEU A 212 26.44 -18.35 -8.81
N GLU A 213 27.28 -18.72 -7.85
CA GLU A 213 26.86 -19.16 -6.53
C GLU A 213 26.57 -17.97 -5.60
N ASN A 214 25.35 -17.98 -5.03
CA ASN A 214 24.84 -17.07 -4.00
C ASN A 214 24.46 -15.65 -4.41
N ASN A 215 23.83 -15.48 -5.57
CA ASN A 215 23.16 -14.23 -5.92
C ASN A 215 21.76 -14.12 -5.27
N VAL A 216 21.71 -14.34 -3.94
CA VAL A 216 20.50 -14.19 -3.12
C VAL A 216 20.19 -12.71 -3.01
N LEU A 217 19.00 -12.32 -3.45
CA LEU A 217 18.53 -10.95 -3.33
C LEU A 217 18.42 -10.57 -1.85
N LYS A 218 19.07 -9.47 -1.47
CA LYS A 218 19.05 -8.95 -0.10
C LYS A 218 18.29 -7.62 -0.04
N PRO A 219 17.55 -7.36 1.05
CA PRO A 219 16.92 -6.06 1.25
C PRO A 219 18.00 -4.98 1.45
N SER A 220 17.78 -3.81 0.88
CA SER A 220 18.60 -2.61 1.13
C SER A 220 18.21 -1.92 2.44
N MET A 221 17.01 -2.18 2.96
CA MET A 221 16.54 -1.70 4.26
C MET A 221 15.67 -2.77 4.92
N ILE A 222 15.85 -2.95 6.23
CA ILE A 222 14.98 -3.73 7.10
C ILE A 222 14.64 -2.86 8.31
N LEU A 223 13.35 -2.69 8.59
CA LEU A 223 12.86 -2.01 9.79
C LEU A 223 12.03 -2.99 10.62
N GLY A 224 12.11 -2.89 11.95
CA GLY A 224 11.52 -3.85 12.87
C GLY A 224 12.49 -4.94 13.32
N GLU A 225 12.16 -5.62 14.41
CA GLU A 225 12.92 -6.75 14.94
C GLU A 225 12.18 -8.05 14.61
N ALA A 226 12.89 -8.98 13.96
CA ALA A 226 12.30 -10.22 13.46
C ALA A 226 11.63 -11.03 14.58
N PHE A 227 10.33 -11.31 14.42
CA PHE A 227 9.49 -12.07 15.36
C PHE A 227 9.35 -11.44 16.75
N GLU A 228 9.65 -10.15 16.88
CA GLU A 228 9.57 -9.38 18.11
C GLU A 228 8.54 -8.26 17.95
N PRO A 229 7.26 -8.48 18.29
CA PRO A 229 6.27 -7.42 18.23
C PRO A 229 6.57 -6.33 19.26
N GLY A 230 6.25 -5.09 18.92
CA GLY A 230 6.39 -3.96 19.83
C GLY A 230 5.65 -2.71 19.36
N HIS A 231 5.64 -1.69 20.21
CA HIS A 231 4.98 -0.39 19.96
C HIS A 231 5.94 0.80 20.16
N ASP A 232 7.24 0.53 20.29
CA ASP A 232 8.27 1.55 20.42
C ASP A 232 8.76 2.03 19.04
N GLU A 233 9.83 2.83 19.03
CA GLU A 233 10.42 3.41 17.82
C GLU A 233 11.15 2.40 16.93
N LYS A 234 11.48 1.21 17.44
CA LYS A 234 12.28 0.20 16.71
C LYS A 234 11.46 -0.98 16.21
N ARG A 235 10.35 -1.28 16.88
CA ARG A 235 9.54 -2.47 16.64
C ARG A 235 8.17 -2.12 16.09
N PHE A 236 7.65 -2.97 15.21
CA PHE A 236 6.28 -2.94 14.75
C PHE A 236 5.45 -4.04 15.42
N CYS A 237 4.13 -3.98 15.27
CA CYS A 237 3.24 -5.06 15.65
C CYS A 237 2.31 -5.36 14.47
N LYS A 238 2.78 -6.30 13.63
CA LYS A 238 2.10 -6.77 12.41
C LYS A 238 1.80 -5.59 11.45
N PRO A 239 2.85 -4.98 10.85
CA PRO A 239 2.71 -3.84 9.95
C PRO A 239 2.01 -4.23 8.63
N THR A 240 1.21 -3.33 8.09
CA THR A 240 0.24 -3.68 7.04
C THR A 240 0.57 -3.11 5.66
N ALA A 241 1.02 -1.86 5.56
CA ALA A 241 1.25 -1.20 4.27
C ALA A 241 2.37 -0.16 4.35
N VAL A 242 2.92 0.16 3.17
CA VAL A 242 3.92 1.21 2.96
C VAL A 242 3.45 2.13 1.83
N ALA A 243 3.57 3.44 2.00
CA ALA A 243 3.40 4.43 0.94
C ALA A 243 4.64 5.31 0.84
N VAL A 244 5.11 5.61 -0.37
CA VAL A 244 6.45 6.21 -0.60
C VAL A 244 6.33 7.50 -1.39
N GLU A 245 6.94 8.57 -0.88
CA GLU A 245 7.03 9.88 -1.53
C GLU A 245 8.14 9.89 -2.59
N SER A 246 8.08 10.87 -3.51
CA SER A 246 9.10 11.04 -4.55
C SER A 246 10.49 11.36 -4.00
N ASN A 247 10.59 12.04 -2.85
CA ASN A 247 11.88 12.29 -2.21
C ASN A 247 12.48 11.03 -1.52
N GLY A 248 11.74 9.92 -1.50
CA GLY A 248 12.13 8.66 -0.86
C GLY A 248 11.71 8.54 0.61
N ASP A 249 11.12 9.58 1.21
CA ASP A 249 10.43 9.47 2.49
C ASP A 249 9.23 8.53 2.35
N PHE A 250 8.81 7.91 3.43
CA PHE A 250 7.76 6.90 3.36
C PHE A 250 6.97 6.78 4.65
N PHE A 251 5.80 6.19 4.53
CA PHE A 251 4.85 5.97 5.61
C PHE A 251 4.65 4.48 5.80
N VAL A 252 4.58 4.03 7.05
CA VAL A 252 4.22 2.66 7.42
C VAL A 252 2.96 2.70 8.26
N SER A 253 1.94 1.92 7.89
CA SER A 253 0.80 1.66 8.77
C SER A 253 1.08 0.42 9.62
N ASP A 254 1.06 0.59 10.93
CA ASP A 254 1.36 -0.45 11.92
C ASP A 254 0.08 -0.78 12.69
N GLY A 255 -0.59 -1.88 12.29
CA GLY A 255 -2.05 -1.90 12.34
C GLY A 255 -2.76 -3.07 13.01
N TYR A 256 -2.33 -4.33 12.90
CA TYR A 256 -3.16 -5.41 13.49
C TYR A 256 -3.14 -5.43 15.01
N CYS A 257 -2.05 -4.99 15.63
CA CYS A 257 -1.95 -4.88 17.10
C CYS A 257 -1.41 -3.52 17.57
N ASN A 258 -1.26 -2.57 16.65
CA ASN A 258 -0.98 -1.17 16.93
C ASN A 258 -2.00 -0.29 16.20
N SER A 259 -2.03 1.00 16.53
CA SER A 259 -2.96 1.98 15.95
C SER A 259 -2.22 3.24 15.54
N ARG A 260 -1.20 3.10 14.69
CA ARG A 260 -0.35 4.24 14.29
C ARG A 260 0.06 4.21 12.82
N ILE A 261 0.36 5.41 12.31
CA ILE A 261 1.15 5.62 11.10
C ILE A 261 2.47 6.24 11.54
N ILE A 262 3.57 5.77 10.96
CA ILE A 262 4.91 6.32 11.17
C ILE A 262 5.43 6.82 9.83
N LYS A 263 5.89 8.07 9.77
CA LYS A 263 6.65 8.63 8.66
C LYS A 263 8.14 8.47 8.93
N PHE A 264 8.86 7.95 7.96
CA PHE A 264 10.31 7.80 7.95
C PHE A 264 10.90 8.63 6.83
N ASN A 265 12.15 9.04 6.99
CA ASN A 265 12.92 9.59 5.89
C ASN A 265 13.49 8.46 5.01
N ALA A 266 14.05 8.81 3.85
CA ALA A 266 14.65 7.84 2.92
C ALA A 266 15.74 6.93 3.51
N LYS A 267 16.31 7.27 4.67
CA LYS A 267 17.33 6.48 5.39
C LYS A 267 16.71 5.53 6.44
N GLY A 268 15.41 5.60 6.68
CA GLY A 268 14.71 4.81 7.69
C GLY A 268 14.72 5.43 9.10
N GLU A 269 15.01 6.73 9.22
CA GLU A 269 14.92 7.46 10.49
C GLU A 269 13.50 8.03 10.64
N ILE A 270 12.92 7.96 11.84
CA ILE A 270 11.56 8.46 12.10
C ILE A 270 11.53 9.98 11.96
N ILE A 271 10.55 10.50 11.23
CA ILE A 271 10.24 11.93 11.12
C ILE A 271 9.07 12.28 12.06
N LEU A 272 7.96 11.56 11.96
CA LEU A 272 6.80 11.75 12.82
C LEU A 272 5.96 10.47 12.96
N GLN A 273 5.12 10.44 13.98
CA GLN A 273 4.17 9.36 14.23
C GLN A 273 2.84 9.95 14.72
N TRP A 274 1.72 9.38 14.26
CA TRP A 274 0.40 9.74 14.75
C TRP A 274 -0.55 8.53 14.75
N GLY A 275 -1.70 8.71 15.40
CA GLY A 275 -2.64 7.64 15.70
C GLY A 275 -2.55 7.20 17.16
N ARG A 276 -3.68 6.78 17.72
CA ARG A 276 -3.80 6.21 19.07
C ARG A 276 -4.81 5.07 19.07
N HIS A 277 -4.55 4.10 19.95
CA HIS A 277 -5.53 3.05 20.27
C HIS A 277 -6.63 3.63 21.19
N VAL A 278 -7.82 3.03 21.20
CA VAL A 278 -8.84 3.34 22.20
C VAL A 278 -8.41 2.74 23.54
N ASN A 279 -8.14 3.57 24.53
CA ASN A 279 -8.02 3.12 25.92
C ASN A 279 -9.35 3.39 26.63
N GLY A 280 -10.12 2.35 26.96
CA GLY A 280 -11.33 2.47 27.80
C GLY A 280 -12.63 1.92 27.20
N ASN A 281 -13.71 2.04 27.97
CA ASN A 281 -15.03 1.49 27.66
C ASN A 281 -15.63 2.07 26.37
N ILE A 282 -16.04 1.16 25.48
CA ILE A 282 -16.48 1.33 24.08
C ILE A 282 -17.90 1.97 23.97
N TYR A 283 -18.47 2.45 25.08
CA TYR A 283 -19.91 2.77 25.14
C TYR A 283 -20.32 4.15 24.63
N ASP A 284 -19.39 5.02 24.26
CA ASP A 284 -19.74 6.30 23.61
C ASP A 284 -18.89 6.54 22.36
N LEU A 285 -19.23 5.81 21.28
CA LEU A 285 -18.57 5.90 19.97
C LEU A 285 -19.43 6.60 18.92
N THR A 286 -20.29 7.52 19.35
CA THR A 286 -21.08 8.34 18.41
C THR A 286 -20.17 9.22 17.53
N HIS A 287 -18.99 9.61 18.04
CA HIS A 287 -17.95 10.30 17.27
C HIS A 287 -16.53 9.78 17.59
N LEU A 288 -16.05 8.80 16.81
CA LEU A 288 -14.64 8.37 16.84
C LEU A 288 -13.73 9.50 16.33
N SER A 289 -12.87 10.00 17.20
CA SER A 289 -11.81 10.97 16.83
C SER A 289 -11.03 10.49 15.59
N SER A 290 -10.65 11.44 14.74
CA SER A 290 -9.88 11.21 13.52
C SER A 290 -8.50 10.59 13.77
N ASN A 291 -7.98 10.66 15.00
CA ASN A 291 -6.69 10.08 15.38
C ASN A 291 -6.82 8.70 16.04
N VAL A 292 -8.02 8.12 16.12
CA VAL A 292 -8.24 6.80 16.71
C VAL A 292 -8.35 5.77 15.59
N PHE A 293 -7.35 4.91 15.44
CA PHE A 293 -7.33 3.88 14.38
C PHE A 293 -7.67 2.51 14.93
N ASN A 294 -8.44 1.74 14.16
CA ASN A 294 -8.72 0.34 14.43
C ASN A 294 -8.34 -0.51 13.21
N ILE A 295 -7.14 -1.06 13.28
CA ILE A 295 -6.45 -1.72 12.18
C ILE A 295 -6.25 -0.76 10.99
N PRO A 296 -5.35 0.24 11.12
CA PRO A 296 -4.88 1.01 9.97
C PRO A 296 -4.23 0.05 8.98
N HIS A 297 -4.89 -0.22 7.84
CA HIS A 297 -4.63 -1.44 7.07
C HIS A 297 -3.97 -1.17 5.71
N ALA A 298 -4.45 -0.17 4.97
CA ALA A 298 -3.90 0.20 3.68
C ALA A 298 -3.61 1.71 3.62
N LEU A 299 -2.60 2.06 2.84
CA LEU A 299 -2.18 3.45 2.61
C LEU A 299 -2.20 3.76 1.12
N ALA A 300 -2.56 4.98 0.76
CA ALA A 300 -2.23 5.52 -0.56
C ALA A 300 -1.88 7.00 -0.48
N LEU A 301 -0.95 7.40 -1.34
CA LEU A 301 -0.41 8.74 -1.34
C LEU A 301 -0.88 9.49 -2.60
N ALA A 302 -1.42 10.68 -2.39
CA ALA A 302 -1.63 11.68 -3.43
C ALA A 302 -0.60 12.79 -3.23
N SER A 303 0.63 12.55 -3.71
CA SER A 303 1.77 13.45 -3.46
C SER A 303 1.52 14.87 -3.96
N GLU A 304 0.89 15.02 -5.13
CA GLU A 304 0.55 16.33 -5.72
C GLU A 304 -0.40 17.14 -4.84
N LEU A 305 -1.19 16.47 -4.00
CA LEU A 305 -2.14 17.10 -3.07
C LEU A 305 -1.58 17.18 -1.65
N ASN A 306 -0.37 16.68 -1.40
CA ASN A 306 0.19 16.51 -0.06
C ASN A 306 -0.76 15.72 0.87
N LEU A 307 -1.44 14.69 0.34
CA LEU A 307 -2.39 13.89 1.11
C LEU A 307 -1.98 12.41 1.20
N LEU A 308 -2.04 11.87 2.40
CA LEU A 308 -1.97 10.44 2.70
C LEU A 308 -3.35 9.93 3.10
N PHE A 309 -3.85 8.92 2.40
CA PHE A 309 -5.09 8.23 2.71
C PHE A 309 -4.81 6.94 3.48
N LEU A 310 -5.62 6.69 4.50
CA LEU A 310 -5.60 5.51 5.36
C LEU A 310 -6.95 4.79 5.28
N ALA A 311 -6.93 3.49 4.98
CA ALA A 311 -8.08 2.61 5.26
C ALA A 311 -8.04 2.17 6.73
N ASP A 312 -9.01 2.66 7.50
CA ASP A 312 -9.22 2.32 8.91
C ASP A 312 -10.21 1.15 8.98
N ARG A 313 -9.68 -0.07 8.85
CA ARG A 313 -10.41 -1.26 8.37
C ARG A 313 -11.62 -1.60 9.23
N GLU A 314 -11.44 -1.73 10.54
CA GLU A 314 -12.52 -2.18 11.43
C GLU A 314 -13.52 -1.07 11.75
N ASN A 315 -13.13 0.19 11.52
CA ASN A 315 -14.03 1.35 11.62
C ASN A 315 -14.83 1.61 10.34
N GLY A 316 -14.55 0.90 9.23
CA GLY A 316 -15.29 1.05 7.97
C GLY A 316 -15.20 2.44 7.36
N ARG A 317 -14.03 3.10 7.47
CA ARG A 317 -13.82 4.47 6.98
C ARG A 317 -12.47 4.63 6.29
N VAL A 318 -12.37 5.66 5.46
CA VAL A 318 -11.09 6.15 4.94
C VAL A 318 -10.82 7.53 5.54
N LEU A 319 -9.61 7.75 6.00
CA LEU A 319 -9.15 9.02 6.56
C LEU A 319 -8.05 9.58 5.68
N SER A 320 -8.01 10.89 5.51
CA SER A 320 -6.92 11.59 4.82
C SER A 320 -6.20 12.51 5.79
N PHE A 321 -4.88 12.61 5.62
CA PHE A 321 -3.98 13.42 6.42
C PHE A 321 -3.02 14.17 5.53
N PHE A 322 -2.57 15.36 5.95
CA PHE A 322 -1.49 16.05 5.26
C PHE A 322 -0.17 15.28 5.42
N ALA A 323 0.44 14.87 4.31
CA ALA A 323 1.65 14.02 4.31
C ALA A 323 2.87 14.72 4.96
N THR A 324 2.91 16.04 4.88
CA THR A 324 3.94 16.88 5.54
C THR A 324 3.96 16.78 7.06
N ASN A 325 2.81 16.74 7.75
CA ASN A 325 2.75 16.92 9.20
C ASN A 325 1.79 15.96 9.94
N GLY A 326 1.11 15.06 9.22
CA GLY A 326 0.19 14.08 9.81
C GLY A 326 -1.11 14.68 10.35
N THR A 327 -1.41 15.96 10.08
CA THR A 327 -2.66 16.58 10.53
C THR A 327 -3.84 16.05 9.73
N PHE A 328 -4.96 15.81 10.41
CA PHE A 328 -6.17 15.31 9.78
C PHE A 328 -6.73 16.30 8.76
N HIS A 329 -7.11 15.79 7.60
CA HIS A 329 -7.72 16.56 6.53
C HIS A 329 -9.22 16.25 6.41
N LYS A 330 -9.58 15.00 6.10
CA LYS A 330 -10.98 14.62 5.81
C LYS A 330 -11.25 13.14 6.10
N GLU A 331 -12.48 12.84 6.49
CA GLU A 331 -13.01 11.47 6.64
C GLU A 331 -14.01 11.16 5.51
N TYR A 332 -13.94 9.93 5.02
CA TYR A 332 -14.85 9.37 4.02
C TYR A 332 -15.51 8.11 4.59
N LYS A 333 -16.85 8.10 4.60
CA LYS A 333 -17.67 6.96 5.03
C LYS A 333 -18.77 6.71 4.01
N HIS A 334 -18.95 5.45 3.66
CA HIS A 334 -20.04 5.02 2.80
C HIS A 334 -20.29 3.52 3.04
N PRO A 335 -21.53 3.00 2.98
CA PRO A 335 -21.79 1.57 3.12
C PRO A 335 -20.96 0.67 2.18
N ILE A 336 -20.59 1.18 1.00
CA ILE A 336 -19.74 0.49 0.02
C ILE A 336 -18.26 0.40 0.49
N ILE A 337 -17.77 1.39 1.24
CA ILE A 337 -16.41 1.35 1.81
C ILE A 337 -16.35 0.28 2.91
N GLY A 338 -17.45 0.09 3.62
CA GLY A 338 -17.62 -0.95 4.62
C GLY A 338 -18.45 -0.46 5.80
N THR A 339 -19.14 -1.38 6.46
CA THR A 339 -19.78 -1.11 7.75
C THR A 339 -18.78 -1.33 8.87
N LYS A 340 -18.84 -0.53 9.93
CA LYS A 340 -18.10 -0.79 11.17
C LYS A 340 -18.39 -2.22 11.65
N TYR A 341 -17.34 -2.99 11.94
CA TYR A 341 -17.52 -4.28 12.60
C TYR A 341 -17.84 -4.04 14.07
N ILE A 342 -19.11 -4.24 14.43
CA ILE A 342 -19.52 -4.36 15.83
C ILE A 342 -19.43 -5.85 16.14
N VAL A 343 -18.38 -6.26 16.86
CA VAL A 343 -18.30 -7.60 17.47
C VAL A 343 -18.82 -7.50 18.89
#